data_AF-A0A8T4JEE1-F1
#
_entry.id   AF-A0A8T4JEE1-F1
#
_cell.length_a   1.000
_cell.length_b   1.000
_cell.length_c   1.000
_cell.angle_alpha   90.00
_cell.angle_beta   90.00
_cell.angle_gamma   90.00
#
_symmetry.space_group_name_H-M   'P 1'
#
loop_
_entity.id
_entity.type
_entity.pdbx_description
1 polymer ?
#
loop_
_entity_poly.entity_id
_entity_poly.type
_entity_poly.pdbx_seq_one_letter_code
_entity_poly.pdbx_strand_id
1 'polypeptide(L)'
;MTYVQDFIWKKEMQVTDLLKGYRDLGFQSVELVKATDTLVKMKKASAKIFLTFTSNMVTSGLRGFFAQIINLGMADVLVTTAGAI
;
A
#
# COMPACT_ATOMS: atom_id res chain seq x y z
N MET A 1 -3.54 23.69 -1.02
CA MET A 1 -4.37 23.25 -2.17
C MET A 1 -3.39 22.74 -3.21
N THR A 2 -3.42 21.45 -3.52
CA THR A 2 -2.48 20.85 -4.47
C THR A 2 -3.10 20.91 -5.86
N TYR A 3 -2.39 21.48 -6.82
CA TYR A 3 -2.85 21.56 -8.20
C TYR A 3 -2.52 20.27 -8.93
N VAL A 4 -3.42 19.83 -9.81
CA VAL A 4 -3.18 18.65 -10.65
C VAL A 4 -2.02 18.95 -11.59
N GLN A 5 -1.10 18.01 -11.73
CA GLN A 5 0.02 18.09 -12.67
C GLN A 5 -0.03 16.94 -13.67
N ASP A 6 0.28 17.24 -14.93
CA ASP A 6 0.27 16.27 -16.00
C ASP A 6 1.39 15.22 -15.83
N PHE A 7 1.07 13.97 -16.13
CA PHE A 7 2.07 12.91 -16.18
C PHE A 7 2.90 13.00 -17.46
N ILE A 8 4.19 13.30 -17.32
CA ILE A 8 5.12 13.30 -18.46
C ILE A 8 5.97 12.04 -18.42
N TRP A 9 5.62 11.07 -19.26
CA TRP A 9 6.40 9.84 -19.43
C TRP A 9 7.76 10.14 -20.07
N LYS A 10 8.79 9.41 -19.62
CA LYS A 10 10.14 9.46 -20.19
C LYS A 10 10.61 8.04 -20.48
N LYS A 11 11.33 7.87 -21.58
CA LYS A 11 12.05 6.63 -21.87
C LYS A 11 13.00 6.33 -20.72
N GLU A 12 13.03 5.08 -20.26
CA GLU A 12 13.86 4.62 -19.11
C GLU A 12 13.43 5.13 -17.72
N MET A 13 12.20 5.65 -17.58
CA MET A 13 11.64 5.99 -16.26
C MET A 13 11.53 4.77 -15.35
N GLN A 14 12.03 4.88 -14.11
CA GLN A 14 11.88 3.83 -13.10
C GLN A 14 10.48 3.86 -12.47
N VAL A 15 10.03 2.72 -11.92
CA VAL A 15 8.75 2.65 -11.19
C VAL A 15 8.73 3.62 -10.00
N THR A 16 9.87 3.84 -9.34
CA THR A 16 9.99 4.82 -8.26
C THR A 16 9.74 6.25 -8.75
N ASP A 17 10.11 6.59 -9.98
CA ASP A 17 9.86 7.90 -10.56
C ASP A 17 8.40 8.06 -10.97
N LEU A 18 7.77 6.99 -11.46
CA LEU A 18 6.32 6.94 -11.69
C LEU A 18 5.54 7.20 -10.38
N LEU A 19 5.88 6.48 -9.30
CA LEU A 19 5.19 6.60 -8.01
C LEU A 19 5.34 7.98 -7.38
N LYS A 20 6.46 8.68 -7.59
CA LYS A 20 6.64 10.07 -7.12
C LYS A 20 5.61 11.01 -7.77
N GLY A 21 5.24 10.77 -9.02
CA GLY A 21 4.24 11.55 -9.75
C GLY A 21 2.80 11.36 -9.26
N TYR A 22 2.51 10.30 -8.49
CA TYR A 22 1.14 9.98 -8.06
C TYR A 22 0.56 10.99 -7.07
N ARG A 23 1.40 11.81 -6.43
CA ARG A 23 0.94 12.77 -5.42
C ARG A 23 0.03 13.86 -6.00
N ASP A 24 0.26 14.22 -7.27
CA ASP A 24 -0.38 15.37 -7.92
C ASP A 24 -1.17 14.98 -9.18
N LEU A 25 -1.26 13.69 -9.52
CA LEU A 25 -1.96 13.21 -10.72
C LEU A 25 -3.50 13.25 -10.61
N GLY A 26 -4.03 13.15 -9.38
CA GLY A 26 -5.46 13.08 -9.10
C GLY A 26 -6.05 11.65 -9.00
N PHE A 27 -7.32 11.56 -8.64
CA PHE A 27 -8.08 10.30 -8.49
C PHE A 27 -7.40 9.30 -7.53
N GLN A 28 -7.36 8.02 -7.91
CA GLN A 28 -6.84 6.93 -7.08
C GLN A 28 -5.33 7.00 -6.82
N SER A 29 -4.57 7.69 -7.68
CA SER A 29 -3.12 7.85 -7.50
C SER A 29 -2.81 8.60 -6.20
N VAL A 30 -3.57 9.66 -5.91
CA VAL A 30 -3.43 10.47 -4.70
C VAL A 30 -3.84 9.68 -3.46
N GLU A 31 -4.88 8.85 -3.56
CA GLU A 31 -5.31 7.99 -2.45
C GLU A 31 -4.24 6.93 -2.11
N LEU A 32 -3.51 6.41 -3.11
CA LEU A 32 -2.40 5.49 -2.86
C LEU A 32 -1.24 6.18 -2.09
N VAL A 33 -0.93 7.44 -2.43
CA VAL A 33 0.07 8.23 -1.70
C VAL A 33 -0.40 8.48 -0.26
N LYS A 34 -1.65 8.90 -0.06
CA LYS A 34 -2.23 9.10 1.28
C LYS A 34 -2.23 7.83 2.11
N ALA A 35 -2.54 6.68 1.52
CA ALA A 35 -2.49 5.39 2.19
C ALA A 35 -1.06 5.05 2.65
N THR A 36 -0.07 5.31 1.80
CA THR A 36 1.35 5.12 2.13
C THR A 36 1.80 6.04 3.28
N ASP A 37 1.45 7.33 3.20
CA ASP A 37 1.75 8.31 4.25
C ASP A 37 1.09 7.94 5.59
N THR A 38 -0.14 7.41 5.54
CA THR A 38 -0.88 6.92 6.71
C THR A 38 -0.19 5.71 7.33
N LEU A 39 0.22 4.73 6.52
CA LEU A 39 0.96 3.55 7.00
C LEU A 39 2.27 3.96 7.70
N VAL A 40 3.02 4.87 7.09
CA VAL A 40 4.27 5.41 7.67
C VAL A 40 3.99 6.13 8.98
N LYS A 41 2.92 6.94 9.06
CA LYS A 41 2.50 7.61 10.29
C LYS A 41 2.15 6.61 11.39
N MET A 42 1.41 5.56 11.08
CA MET A 42 1.05 4.50 12.04
C MET A 42 2.30 3.80 12.59
N LYS A 43 3.26 3.44 11.73
CA LYS A 43 4.52 2.82 12.16
C LYS A 43 5.39 3.76 13.01
N LYS A 44 5.52 5.03 12.62
CA LYS A 44 6.26 6.04 13.41
C LYS A 44 5.63 6.28 14.78
N ALA A 45 4.31 6.16 14.89
CA ALA A 45 3.58 6.30 16.15
C ALA A 45 3.57 5.01 16.99
N SER A 46 4.26 3.94 16.58
CA SER A 46 4.21 2.62 17.20
C SER A 46 2.76 2.14 17.44
N ALA A 47 1.87 2.46 16.50
CA ALA A 47 0.47 2.09 16.59
C ALA A 47 0.31 0.58 16.47
N LYS A 48 -0.67 0.02 17.17
CA LYS A 48 -1.08 -1.37 17.01
C LYS A 48 -1.83 -1.54 15.69
N ILE A 49 -1.23 -2.25 14.74
CA ILE A 49 -1.71 -2.42 13.37
C ILE A 49 -2.53 -3.70 13.25
N PHE A 50 -3.80 -3.53 12.85
CA PHE A 50 -4.70 -4.61 12.47
C PHE A 50 -4.67 -4.75 10.95
N LEU A 51 -4.17 -5.87 10.47
CA LEU A 51 -4.18 -6.21 9.04
C LEU A 51 -5.37 -7.13 8.76
N THR A 52 -6.22 -6.70 7.85
CA THR A 52 -7.43 -7.44 7.47
C THR A 52 -7.50 -7.69 5.98
N PHE A 53 -7.92 -8.88 5.59
CA PHE A 53 -8.11 -9.23 4.18
C PHE A 53 -9.17 -10.32 4.03
N THR A 54 -9.73 -10.44 2.83
CA THR A 54 -10.69 -11.48 2.43
C THR A 54 -9.97 -12.67 1.79
N SER A 55 -10.63 -13.83 1.75
CA SER A 55 -10.08 -15.09 1.20
C SER A 55 -9.54 -14.97 -0.21
N ASN A 56 -10.20 -14.21 -1.09
CA ASN A 56 -9.78 -14.04 -2.48
C ASN A 56 -8.37 -13.43 -2.63
N MET A 57 -7.91 -12.63 -1.66
CA MET A 57 -6.56 -12.08 -1.69
C MET A 57 -5.50 -13.15 -1.39
N VAL A 58 -5.81 -14.12 -0.54
CA VAL A 58 -4.90 -15.25 -0.24
C VAL A 58 -4.91 -16.32 -1.34
N THR A 59 -6.05 -16.53 -2.01
CA THR A 59 -6.10 -17.43 -3.17
C THR A 59 -5.35 -16.86 -4.38
N SER A 60 -5.07 -15.56 -4.37
CA SER A 60 -4.22 -14.89 -5.36
C SER A 60 -2.72 -15.04 -5.05
N GLY A 61 -1.87 -14.50 -5.90
CA GLY A 61 -0.42 -14.42 -5.66
C GLY A 61 0.00 -13.58 -4.45
N LEU A 62 -0.92 -12.87 -3.78
CA LEU A 62 -0.60 -12.00 -2.64
C LEU A 62 -0.29 -12.78 -1.35
N ARG A 63 -0.61 -14.08 -1.25
CA ARG A 63 -0.33 -14.88 -0.05
C ARG A 63 1.14 -14.80 0.39
N GLY A 64 2.07 -14.93 -0.54
CA GLY A 64 3.50 -14.85 -0.25
C GLY A 64 3.92 -13.47 0.28
N PHE A 65 3.35 -12.41 -0.30
CA PHE A 65 3.59 -11.05 0.15
C PHE A 65 3.02 -10.80 1.55
N PHE A 66 1.79 -11.25 1.83
CA PHE A 66 1.20 -11.17 3.17
C PHE A 66 2.02 -11.91 4.21
N ALA A 67 2.49 -13.12 3.90
CA ALA A 67 3.39 -13.86 4.79
C ALA A 67 4.69 -13.09 5.07
N GLN A 68 5.28 -12.46 4.05
CA GLN A 68 6.50 -11.66 4.20
C GLN A 68 6.28 -10.46 5.13
N ILE A 69 5.22 -9.66 4.92
CA ILE A 69 4.98 -8.47 5.75
C ILE A 69 4.65 -8.84 7.21
N ILE A 70 3.99 -9.99 7.44
CA ILE A 70 3.73 -10.52 8.78
C ILE A 70 5.05 -10.93 9.44
N ASN A 71 5.91 -11.66 8.74
CA ASN A 71 7.24 -12.06 9.25
C ASN A 71 8.15 -10.86 9.57
N LEU A 72 7.99 -9.76 8.85
CA LEU A 72 8.70 -8.50 9.11
C LEU A 72 8.09 -7.67 10.25
N GLY A 73 7.06 -8.17 10.95
CA GLY A 73 6.41 -7.46 12.05
C GLY A 73 5.65 -6.21 11.59
N MET A 74 5.16 -6.19 10.35
CA MET A 74 4.41 -5.04 9.83
C MET A 74 2.99 -4.94 10.41
N ALA A 75 2.42 -6.04 10.92
CA ALA A 75 1.12 -6.09 11.57
C ALA A 75 1.19 -6.79 12.94
N ASP A 76 0.34 -6.36 13.87
CA ASP A 76 0.27 -6.90 15.24
C ASP A 76 -0.90 -7.87 15.41
N VAL A 77 -1.98 -7.66 14.65
CA VAL A 77 -3.20 -8.48 14.71
C VAL A 77 -3.68 -8.78 13.29
N LEU A 78 -4.14 -10.01 13.06
CA LEU A 78 -4.71 -10.45 11.79
C LEU A 78 -6.19 -10.78 11.96
N VAL A 79 -7.02 -10.26 11.06
CA VAL A 79 -8.45 -10.63 10.97
C VAL A 79 -8.77 -10.97 9.52
N THR A 80 -9.23 -12.20 9.28
CA THR A 80 -9.53 -12.68 7.93
C THR A 80 -10.74 -13.61 7.94
N THR A 81 -11.23 -13.98 6.76
CA THR A 81 -12.29 -14.97 6.58
C THR A 81 -11.72 -16.39 6.62
N ALA A 82 -12.56 -17.39 6.92
CA ALA A 82 -12.14 -18.79 7.03
C ALA A 82 -11.44 -19.33 5.77
N GLY A 83 -11.86 -18.90 4.57
CA GLY A 83 -11.25 -19.34 3.31
C GLY A 83 -9.83 -18.80 3.05
N ALA A 84 -9.28 -17.97 3.94
CA ALA A 84 -7.91 -17.46 3.85
C ALA A 84 -6.94 -18.20 4.79
N ILE A 85 -7.44 -19.12 5.62
CA ILE A 85 -6.69 -19.97 6.55
C ILE A 85 -6.53 -21.35 5.89
#